data_AF-A0A2H6N025-F1
#
_entry.id   AF-A0A2H6N025-F1
#
_cell.length_a   1.000
_cell.length_b   1.000
_cell.length_c   1.000
_cell.angle_alpha   90.00
_cell.angle_beta   90.00
_cell.angle_gamma   90.00
#
_symmetry.space_group_name_H-M   'P 1'
#
loop_
_entity.id
_entity.type
_entity.pdbx_description
1 polymer ?
#
loop_
_entity_poly.entity_id
_entity_poly.type
_entity_poly.pdbx_seq_one_letter_code
_entity_poly.pdbx_strand_id
1 'polypeptide(L)'
;ALMDDLWRARDRGHSSVLVPLDLSAAFDTIDHGILLRRLREVGMGGTVLRWFSSYLSDRSQSVLVGGQRSTPRHLDCGVPQGSVLSPLLFNIYMKPLGEIIR
;
A
#
# COMPACT_ATOMS: atom_id res chain seq x y z
N ALA A 1 -1.71 -19.76 -11.62
CA ALA A 1 -3.05 -19.15 -11.64
C ALA A 1 -3.23 -18.42 -12.95
N LEU A 2 -2.82 -17.16 -13.12
CA LEU A 2 -3.08 -16.36 -14.33
C LEU A 2 -2.80 -17.10 -15.66
N MET A 3 -1.61 -17.67 -15.83
CA MET A 3 -1.28 -18.33 -17.11
C MET A 3 -2.14 -19.59 -17.36
N ASP A 4 -2.46 -20.34 -16.31
CA ASP A 4 -3.37 -21.48 -16.38
C ASP A 4 -4.80 -21.03 -16.75
N ASP A 5 -5.26 -19.91 -16.19
CA ASP A 5 -6.57 -19.32 -16.52
C ASP A 5 -6.64 -18.88 -18.00
N LEU A 6 -5.56 -18.28 -18.51
CA LEU A 6 -5.45 -17.88 -19.91
C LEU A 6 -5.42 -19.10 -20.86
N TRP A 7 -4.68 -20.15 -20.50
CA TRP A 7 -4.65 -21.40 -21.28
C TRP A 7 -6.02 -22.07 -21.31
N ARG A 8 -6.71 -22.17 -20.17
CA ARG A 8 -8.06 -22.74 -20.10
C ARG A 8 -9.09 -21.94 -20.91
N ALA A 9 -9.00 -20.61 -20.91
CA ALA A 9 -9.86 -19.78 -21.74
C ALA A 9 -9.62 -20.05 -23.23
N ARG A 10 -8.34 -20.16 -23.64
CA ARG A 10 -7.95 -20.48 -25.01
C ARG A 10 -8.42 -21.87 -25.44
N ASP A 11 -8.27 -22.89 -24.59
CA ASP A 11 -8.70 -24.27 -24.89
C ASP A 11 -10.22 -24.37 -25.07
N ARG A 12 -10.98 -23.47 -24.44
CA ARG A 12 -12.43 -23.32 -24.62
C ARG A 12 -12.82 -22.46 -25.83
N GLY A 13 -11.85 -22.00 -26.62
CA GLY A 13 -12.07 -21.11 -27.76
C GLY A 13 -12.40 -19.66 -27.40
N HIS A 14 -12.23 -19.26 -26.14
CA HIS A 14 -12.45 -17.88 -25.71
C HIS A 14 -11.21 -17.01 -25.97
N SER A 15 -11.44 -15.73 -26.27
CA SER A 15 -10.38 -14.73 -26.29
C SER A 15 -10.25 -14.06 -24.91
N SER A 16 -9.04 -13.75 -24.50
CA SER A 16 -8.73 -13.12 -23.21
C SER A 16 -7.96 -11.83 -23.42
N VAL A 17 -8.19 -10.84 -22.56
CA VAL A 17 -7.44 -9.58 -22.52
C VAL A 17 -6.79 -9.44 -21.15
N LEU A 18 -5.50 -9.11 -21.14
CA LEU A 18 -4.76 -8.85 -19.91
C LEU A 18 -4.53 -7.34 -19.78
N VAL A 19 -4.94 -6.76 -18.65
CA VAL A 19 -4.68 -5.36 -18.31
C VAL A 19 -3.79 -5.32 -17.06
N PRO A 20 -2.46 -5.21 -17.21
CA PRO A 20 -1.56 -5.08 -16.07
C PRO A 20 -1.68 -3.67 -15.48
N LEU A 21 -1.78 -3.60 -14.16
CA LEU A 21 -1.77 -2.35 -13.40
C LEU A 21 -0.55 -2.34 -12.49
N ASP A 22 0.22 -1.26 -12.56
CA ASP A 22 1.36 -1.01 -11.70
C ASP A 22 1.18 0.32 -10.97
N LEU A 23 1.40 0.31 -9.65
CA LEU A 23 1.19 1.47 -8.80
C LEU A 23 2.52 2.17 -8.55
N SER A 24 2.65 3.41 -9.03
CA SER A 24 3.85 4.20 -8.79
C SER A 24 4.03 4.51 -7.30
N ALA A 25 5.24 4.25 -6.78
CA ALA A 25 5.62 4.56 -5.40
C ALA A 25 4.57 4.10 -4.37
N ALA A 26 4.08 2.87 -4.51
CA ALA A 26 2.89 2.37 -3.83
C ALA A 26 2.92 2.52 -2.30
N PHE A 27 4.08 2.34 -1.66
CA PHE A 27 4.23 2.51 -0.22
C PHE A 27 4.38 3.97 0.21
N ASP A 28 4.89 4.84 -0.66
CA ASP A 28 5.15 6.24 -0.36
C ASP A 28 3.92 7.13 -0.54
N THR A 29 2.90 6.61 -1.24
CA THR A 29 1.69 7.35 -1.62
C THR A 29 0.45 6.98 -0.79
N ILE A 30 0.60 6.14 0.24
CA ILE A 30 -0.52 5.76 1.12
C ILE A 30 -1.00 6.98 1.93
N ASP A 31 -2.25 7.38 1.73
CA ASP A 31 -2.87 8.41 2.56
C ASP A 31 -3.11 7.91 3.99
N HIS A 32 -2.63 8.65 4.99
CA HIS A 32 -2.72 8.25 6.40
C HIS A 32 -4.16 8.26 6.92
N GLY A 33 -4.98 9.23 6.51
CA GLY A 33 -6.36 9.35 6.95
C GLY A 33 -7.22 8.19 6.45
N ILE A 34 -7.07 7.86 5.17
CA ILE A 34 -7.72 6.68 4.57
C ILE A 34 -7.22 5.41 5.26
N LEU A 35 -5.91 5.23 5.44
CA LEU A 35 -5.37 4.05 6.11
C LEU A 35 -5.91 3.88 7.53
N LEU A 36 -5.92 4.94 8.34
CA LEU A 36 -6.47 4.91 9.70
C LEU A 36 -7.97 4.59 9.71
N ARG A 37 -8.72 5.13 8.75
CA ARG A 37 -10.14 4.76 8.57
C ARG A 37 -10.29 3.28 8.22
N ARG A 38 -9.49 2.74 7.30
CA ARG A 38 -9.52 1.31 6.93
C ARG A 38 -9.15 0.41 8.12
N LEU A 39 -8.14 0.78 8.91
CA LEU A 39 -7.78 0.07 10.13
C LEU A 39 -8.97 -0.01 11.10
N ARG A 40 -9.74 1.07 11.23
CA ARG A 40 -10.98 1.07 12.02
C ARG A 40 -12.05 0.16 11.44
N GLU A 41 -12.23 0.16 10.11
CA GLU A 41 -13.21 -0.69 9.41
C GLU A 41 -12.91 -2.19 9.57
N VAL A 42 -11.64 -2.58 9.72
CA VAL A 42 -11.26 -3.99 10.03
C VAL A 42 -11.32 -4.32 11.53
N GLY A 43 -11.86 -3.43 12.36
CA GLY A 43 -12.12 -3.66 13.78
C GLY A 43 -11.04 -3.14 14.73
N MET A 44 -10.04 -2.38 14.26
CA MET A 44 -9.03 -1.80 15.15
C MET A 44 -9.55 -0.53 15.83
N GLY A 45 -9.39 -0.44 17.14
CA GLY A 45 -9.83 0.70 17.94
C GLY A 45 -8.91 1.01 19.10
N GLY A 46 -9.31 1.99 19.90
CA GLY A 46 -8.68 2.34 21.18
C GLY A 46 -7.17 2.60 21.06
N THR A 47 -6.40 1.92 21.90
CA THR A 47 -4.94 2.10 22.00
C THR A 47 -4.21 1.65 20.74
N VAL A 48 -4.66 0.60 20.07
CA VAL A 48 -4.01 0.10 18.84
C VAL A 48 -4.13 1.14 17.72
N LEU A 49 -5.32 1.71 17.52
CA LEU A 49 -5.52 2.72 16.48
C LEU A 49 -4.75 4.02 16.79
N ARG A 50 -4.68 4.42 18.06
CA ARG A 50 -3.84 5.56 18.49
C ARG A 50 -2.36 5.30 18.24
N TRP A 51 -1.90 4.07 18.49
CA TRP A 51 -0.53 3.68 18.19
C TRP A 51 -0.23 3.79 16.70
N PHE A 52 -1.11 3.30 15.82
CA PHE A 52 -0.94 3.46 14.37
C PHE A 52 -0.97 4.92 13.93
N SER A 53 -1.84 5.75 14.54
CA SER A 53 -1.83 7.20 14.27
C SER A 53 -0.47 7.80 14.61
N SER A 54 0.06 7.50 15.81
CA SER A 54 1.39 7.98 16.22
C SER A 54 2.52 7.41 15.36
N TYR A 55 2.39 6.19 14.86
CA TYR A 55 3.38 5.54 14.00
C TYR A 55 3.46 6.21 12.62
N LEU A 56 2.36 6.77 12.12
CA LEU A 56 2.29 7.41 10.80
C LEU A 56 2.58 8.92 10.84
N SER A 57 2.16 9.59 11.92
CA SER A 57 2.27 11.05 12.09
C SER A 57 3.69 11.54 12.37
N ASP A 58 3.93 12.83 12.09
CA ASP A 58 5.15 13.57 12.44
C ASP A 58 6.46 12.96 11.91
N ARG A 59 6.38 12.27 10.77
CA ARG A 59 7.55 11.67 10.12
C ARG A 59 8.25 12.67 9.21
N SER A 60 9.56 12.52 9.12
CA SER A 60 10.37 13.24 8.14
C SER A 60 11.41 12.32 7.51
N GLN A 61 11.89 12.69 6.34
CA GLN A 61 12.95 12.01 5.62
C GLN A 61 14.00 12.98 5.09
N SER A 62 15.23 12.50 4.97
CA SER A 62 16.34 13.20 4.32
C SER A 62 17.14 12.22 3.49
N VAL A 63 17.72 12.70 2.40
CA VAL A 63 18.57 11.89 1.53
C VAL A 63 20.04 12.18 1.83
N LEU A 64 20.88 11.13 1.90
CA LEU A 64 22.32 11.23 2.05
C LEU A 64 23.00 10.69 0.78
N VAL A 65 23.71 11.54 0.05
CA VAL A 65 24.43 11.16 -1.19
C VAL A 65 25.83 11.75 -1.13
N GLY A 66 26.86 10.91 -1.31
CA GLY A 66 28.25 11.38 -1.34
C GLY A 66 28.68 12.15 -0.10
N GLY A 67 28.16 11.79 1.08
CA GLY A 67 28.45 12.47 2.36
C GLY A 67 27.66 13.75 2.61
N GLN A 68 26.87 14.24 1.63
CA GLN A 68 26.02 15.41 1.79
C GLN A 68 24.58 14.99 2.10
N ARG A 69 23.98 15.59 3.14
CA ARG A 69 22.62 15.32 3.59
C ARG A 69 21.68 16.45 3.21
N SER A 70 20.52 16.14 2.65
CA SER A 70 19.47 17.12 2.37
C SER A 70 18.84 17.65 3.66
N THR A 71 18.19 18.81 3.58
CA THR A 71 17.28 19.24 4.65
C THR A 71 16.17 18.20 4.83
N PRO A 72 15.75 17.89 6.07
CA PRO A 72 14.61 17.02 6.31
C PRO A 72 13.33 17.56 5.67
N ARG A 73 12.53 16.67 5.10
CA ARG A 73 11.20 16.94 4.55
C ARG A 73 10.17 16.16 5.34
N HIS A 74 9.07 16.81 5.72
CA HIS A 74 7.94 16.14 6.35
C HIS A 74 7.28 15.15 5.40
N LEU A 75 6.70 14.08 5.94
CA LEU A 75 6.01 13.03 5.19
C LEU A 75 4.52 13.04 5.52
N ASP A 76 3.72 13.64 4.63
CA ASP A 76 2.26 13.71 4.76
C ASP A 76 1.55 12.41 4.33
N CYS A 77 2.27 11.52 3.65
CA CYS A 77 1.75 10.24 3.19
C CYS A 77 2.84 9.15 3.23
N GLY A 78 2.41 7.95 2.89
CA GLY A 78 3.21 6.75 2.84
C GLY A 78 3.39 6.05 4.18
N VAL A 79 3.92 4.83 4.13
CA VAL A 79 4.33 4.04 5.29
C VAL A 79 5.85 3.87 5.28
N PRO A 80 6.51 3.60 6.43
CA PRO A 80 7.96 3.43 6.46
C PRO A 80 8.41 2.21 5.64
N GLN A 81 9.05 2.42 4.49
CA GLN A 81 9.64 1.33 3.71
C GLN A 81 10.69 0.58 4.54
N GLY A 82 10.67 -0.75 4.49
CA GLY A 82 11.52 -1.61 5.32
C GLY A 82 10.97 -1.93 6.71
N SER A 83 9.83 -1.33 7.12
CA SER A 83 9.13 -1.76 8.32
C SER A 83 8.34 -3.06 8.09
N VAL A 84 8.35 -3.95 9.07
CA VAL A 84 7.59 -5.21 9.08
C VAL A 84 6.09 -4.99 8.88
N LEU A 85 5.54 -3.85 9.34
CA LEU A 85 4.12 -3.56 9.27
C LEU A 85 3.69 -2.99 7.90
N SER A 86 4.60 -2.45 7.11
CA SER A 86 4.27 -1.75 5.86
C SER A 86 3.53 -2.64 4.85
N PRO A 87 3.93 -3.91 4.60
CA PRO A 87 3.16 -4.80 3.73
C PRO A 87 1.73 -5.07 4.23
N LEU A 88 1.55 -5.23 5.55
CA LEU A 88 0.22 -5.43 6.14
C LEU A 88 -0.67 -4.19 5.96
N LEU A 89 -0.12 -3.01 6.24
CA LEU A 89 -0.82 -1.74 6.08
C LEU A 89 -1.22 -1.50 4.62
N PHE A 90 -0.33 -1.83 3.68
CA PHE A 90 -0.62 -1.75 2.26
C PHE A 90 -1.75 -2.69 1.84
N ASN A 91 -1.75 -3.94 2.31
CA ASN A 91 -2.83 -4.89 2.03
C ASN A 91 -4.20 -4.40 2.57
N ILE A 92 -4.23 -3.85 3.77
CA ILE A 92 -5.45 -3.27 4.36
C ILE A 92 -5.93 -2.07 3.53
N TYR A 93 -5.00 -1.22 3.09
CA TYR A 93 -5.30 -0.06 2.25
C TYR A 93 -5.89 -0.48 0.89
N MET A 94 -5.34 -1.53 0.28
CA MET A 94 -5.75 -2.06 -1.04
C MET A 94 -6.98 -2.97 -1.01
N LYS A 95 -7.49 -3.37 0.17
CA LYS A 95 -8.63 -4.30 0.30
C LYS A 95 -9.83 -3.95 -0.60
N PRO A 96 -10.30 -2.69 -0.69
CA PRO A 96 -11.44 -2.36 -1.56
C PRO A 96 -11.15 -2.57 -3.05
N LEU A 97 -9.92 -2.29 -3.49
CA LEU A 97 -9.53 -2.52 -4.89
C LEU A 97 -9.55 -4.01 -5.22
N GLY A 98 -9.08 -4.85 -4.29
CA GLY A 98 -9.15 -6.31 -4.41
C GLY A 98 -10.57 -6.87 -4.45
N GLU A 99 -11.56 -6.15 -3.90
CA GLU A 99 -12.98 -6.53 -3.99
C GLU A 99 -13.63 -6.13 -5.33
N ILE A 100 -13.12 -5.07 -5.99
CA ILE A 100 -13.63 -4.59 -7.27
C ILE A 100 -13.09 -5.40 -8.45
N ILE A 101 -11.82 -5.81 -8.38
CA ILE A 101 -11.11 -6.47 -9.49
C ILE A 101 -11.35 -8.00 -9.52
N ARG A 102 -12.00 -8.54 -8.50
CA ARG A 102 -12.26 -9.98 -8.35
C ARG A 102 -13.63 -10.37 -8.86
#